data_AF-A0A7W2T3X4-F1
#
_entry.id   AF-A0A7W2T3X4-F1
#
_cell.length_a   1.000
_cell.length_b   1.000
_cell.length_c   1.000
_cell.angle_alpha   90.00
_cell.angle_beta   90.00
_cell.angle_gamma   90.00
#
_symmetry.space_group_name_H-M   'P 1'
#
loop_
_entity.id
_entity.type
_entity.pdbx_description
1 polymer ?
#
loop_
_entity_poly.entity_id
_entity_poly.type
_entity_poly.pdbx_seq_one_letter_code
_entity_poly.pdbx_strand_id
1 'polypeptide(L)' 'MGLLLPCNVVVREEANGTITVSFMDQEAVMQVVDNPDIQELGKEVKGLLLRVSNSLNSDD' A
#
# COMPACT_ATOMS: atom_id res chain seq x y z
N MET A 1 10.14 -7.53 12.96
CA MET A 1 8.88 -6.92 12.48
C MET A 1 9.00 -5.45 12.09
N GLY A 2 9.85 -4.63 12.74
CA GLY A 2 9.95 -3.20 12.41
C GLY A 2 10.69 -2.81 11.12
N LEU A 3 11.36 -3.74 10.42
CA LEU A 3 12.13 -3.43 9.20
C LEU A 3 11.26 -3.16 7.96
N LEU A 4 10.03 -3.67 7.95
CA LEU A 4 9.09 -3.57 6.82
C LEU A 4 7.89 -2.67 7.13
N LEU A 5 7.96 -1.95 8.24
CA LEU A 5 7.01 -0.94 8.68
C LEU A 5 7.71 0.42 8.65
N PRO A 6 7.01 1.51 8.31
CA PRO A 6 5.57 1.62 8.04
C PRO A 6 5.16 1.19 6.61
N CYS A 7 3.85 1.04 6.37
CA CYS A 7 3.33 0.96 5.01
C CYS A 7 3.59 2.30 4.30
N ASN A 8 4.49 2.31 3.32
CA ASN A 8 4.85 3.55 2.63
C ASN A 8 3.83 3.90 1.54
N VAL A 9 3.51 5.20 1.45
CA VAL A 9 2.72 5.80 0.37
C VAL A 9 3.56 6.92 -0.25
N VAL A 10 3.61 6.97 -1.58
CA VAL A 10 4.33 8.00 -2.32
C VAL A 10 3.30 8.90 -2.99
N VAL A 11 3.42 10.22 -2.77
CA VAL A 11 2.64 11.25 -3.46
C VAL A 11 3.60 12.08 -4.30
N ARG A 12 3.31 12.21 -5.59
CA ARG A 12 4.15 12.94 -6.55
C ARG A 12 3.27 13.72 -7.51
N GLU A 13 3.69 14.93 -7.82
CA GLU A 13 3.18 15.68 -8.96
C GLU A 13 4.00 15.35 -10.21
N GLU A 14 3.31 14.97 -11.28
CA GLU A 14 3.91 14.68 -12.58
C GLU A 14 4.09 15.96 -13.41
N ALA A 15 4.91 15.90 -14.45
CA ALA A 15 5.22 17.07 -15.30
C ALA A 15 3.99 17.73 -15.97
N ASN A 16 2.88 17.00 -16.09
CA ASN A 16 1.61 17.48 -16.63
C ASN A 16 0.65 18.03 -15.55
N GLY A 17 1.11 18.18 -14.29
CA GLY A 17 0.30 18.65 -13.16
C GLY A 17 -0.63 17.59 -12.54
N THR A 18 -0.58 16.34 -13.00
CA THR A 18 -1.36 15.25 -12.38
C THR A 18 -0.71 14.80 -11.07
N ILE A 19 -1.52 14.50 -10.06
CA ILE A 19 -1.03 13.92 -8.80
C ILE A 19 -1.13 12.40 -8.87
N THR A 20 0.00 11.72 -8.73
CA THR A 20 0.11 10.28 -8.61
C THR A 20 0.24 9.90 -7.13
N VAL A 21 -0.66 9.04 -6.64
CA VAL A 21 -0.57 8.42 -5.31
C VAL A 21 -0.29 6.92 -5.47
N SER A 22 0.87 6.47 -5.03
CA SER A 22 1.30 5.07 -5.11
C SER A 22 1.37 4.42 -3.74
N PHE A 23 0.73 3.26 -3.61
CA PHE A 23 0.72 2.45 -2.39
C PHE A 23 1.68 1.27 -2.54
N MET A 24 2.48 0.99 -1.51
CA MET A 24 3.33 -0.19 -1.45
C MET A 24 2.50 -1.48 -1.36
N ASP A 25 2.82 -2.50 -2.17
CA ASP A 25 2.15 -3.81 -2.10
C ASP A 25 2.59 -4.57 -0.83
N GLN A 26 1.67 -4.64 0.12
CA GLN A 26 1.88 -5.29 1.41
C GLN A 26 2.04 -6.80 1.29
N GLU A 27 1.37 -7.43 0.33
CA GLU A 27 1.47 -8.88 0.15
C GLU A 27 2.87 -9.26 -0.33
N ALA A 28 3.42 -8.52 -1.28
CA ALA A 28 4.78 -8.72 -1.78
C ALA A 28 5.84 -8.48 -0.69
N VAL A 29 5.66 -7.45 0.15
CA VAL A 29 6.58 -7.14 1.24
C VAL A 29 6.52 -8.19 2.35
N MET A 30 5.33 -8.67 2.70
CA MET A 30 5.16 -9.68 3.74
C MET A 30 5.66 -11.07 3.32
N GLN A 31 5.71 -11.38 2.01
CA GLN A 31 6.36 -12.61 1.51
C GLN A 31 7.88 -12.66 1.77
N VAL A 32 8.53 -11.51 1.99
CA VAL A 32 9.95 -11.46 2.40
C VAL A 32 10.14 -11.96 3.83
N VAL A 33 9.07 -11.91 4.64
CA VAL A 33 9.04 -12.50 5.98
C VAL A 33 8.55 -13.94 5.83
N ASP A 34 9.45 -14.91 6.02
CA ASP A 34 9.11 -16.34 6.03
C ASP A 34 8.34 -16.72 7.31
N ASN A 35 7.16 -16.12 7.49
CA ASN A 35 6.26 -16.36 8.60
C ASN A 35 4.81 -16.46 8.10
N PRO A 36 4.18 -17.64 8.16
CA PRO A 36 2.82 -17.86 7.65
C PRO A 36 1.78 -17.00 8.38
N ASP A 37 1.95 -16.71 9.67
CA ASP A 37 1.01 -15.91 10.46
C ASP A 37 0.95 -14.45 9.97
N ILE A 38 1.99 -13.98 9.28
CA ILE A 38 2.07 -12.61 8.74
C ILE A 38 1.47 -12.49 7.34
N GLN A 39 1.31 -13.61 6.64
CA GLN A 39 0.72 -13.60 5.30
C GLN A 39 -0.75 -13.19 5.31
N GLU A 40 -1.52 -13.65 6.31
CA GLU A 40 -2.92 -13.22 6.48
C GLU A 40 -3.02 -11.73 6.80
N LEU A 41 -2.13 -11.23 7.65
CA LEU A 41 -2.04 -9.80 7.97
C LEU A 41 -1.72 -8.95 6.71
N GLY A 42 -0.82 -9.42 5.85
CA GLY A 42 -0.51 -8.75 4.59
C GLY A 42 -1.73 -8.56 3.69
N LYS A 43 -2.61 -9.56 3.62
CA LYS A 43 -3.88 -9.50 2.87
C LYS A 43 -4.85 -8.50 3.48
N GLU A 44 -4.98 -8.49 4.80
CA GLU A 44 -5.84 -7.55 5.52
C GLU A 44 -5.41 -6.10 5.25
N VAL A 45 -4.12 -5.79 5.43
CA VAL A 45 -3.60 -4.44 5.23
C VAL A 45 -3.73 -4.01 3.76
N LYS A 46 -3.50 -4.91 2.81
CA LYS A 46 -3.75 -4.64 1.37
C LYS A 46 -5.20 -4.23 1.11
N GLY A 47 -6.17 -4.91 1.73
CA GLY A 47 -7.58 -4.55 1.64
C GLY A 47 -7.87 -3.14 2.17
N LEU A 48 -7.23 -2.75 3.28
CA LEU A 48 -7.36 -1.40 3.84
C LEU A 48 -6.77 -0.33 2.91
N LEU A 49 -5.58 -0.55 2.35
CA LEU A 49 -4.95 0.40 1.43
C LEU A 49 -5.73 0.54 0.11
N LEU A 50 -6.30 -0.55 -0.40
CA LEU A 50 -7.19 -0.50 -1.57
C LEU A 50 -8.44 0.34 -1.31
N ARG A 51 -9.03 0.26 -0.11
CA ARG A 51 -10.16 1.12 0.27
C ARG A 51 -9.79 2.60 0.22
N VAL A 52 -8.61 2.95 0.73
CA VAL A 52 -8.10 4.34 0.67
C VAL A 52 -7.86 4.74 -0.78
N SER A 53 -7.17 3.91 -1.57
CA SER A 53 -6.92 4.18 -2.99
C SER A 53 -8.24 4.41 -3.76
N ASN A 54 -9.26 3.60 -3.52
CA ASN A 54 -10.56 3.77 -4.15
C ASN A 54 -11.25 5.08 -3.73
N SER A 55 -11.12 5.50 -2.46
CA SER A 55 -11.67 6.78 -2.00
C SER A 55 -10.97 8.01 -2.55
N LEU A 56 -9.73 7.86 -3.06
CA LEU A 56 -8.98 8.92 -3.72
C LEU A 56 -9.30 9.00 -5.23
N ASN A 57 -9.79 7.91 -5.82
CA ASN A 57 -10.14 7.82 -7.23
C ASN A 57 -11.65 8.00 -7.49
N SER A 58 -12.44 8.20 -6.44
CA SER A 58 -13.84 8.63 -6.58
C SER A 58 -13.87 10.13 -6.84
N ASP A 59 -13.94 10.50 -8.11
CA ASP A 59 -14.24 11.87 -8.57
C ASP A 59 -15.58 12.35 -7.97
N ASP A 60 -15.50 13.41 -7.17
CA ASP A 60 -16.50 14.48 -7.02
C ASP A 60 -15.77 15.82 -7.27
#